data_AF-A0A1J0R9U1-F1
#
_entry.id   AF-A0A1J0R9U1-F1
#
_cell.length_a   1.000
_cell.length_b   1.000
_cell.length_c   1.000
_cell.angle_alpha   90.00
_cell.angle_beta   90.00
_cell.angle_gamma   90.00
#
_symmetry.space_group_name_H-M   'P 1'
#
loop_
_entity.id
_entity.type
_entity.pdbx_description
1 polymer ?
#
loop_
_entity_poly.entity_id
_entity_poly.type
_entity_poly.pdbx_seq_one_letter_code
_entity_poly.pdbx_strand_id
1 'polypeptide(L)'
;MLFSKLYFHSLAAKNLIIVWTVIPLILIQVIAKANKAENNSNRVEFSIFCEAINMLGAEQLEEGAGDNLDGTAAKAWTEIERVFIMTANATYFESGPEPKISGAAESKDEKQKRIENWKTQLSKWKKTTDSSPAKQPKYVRKPRETIAKAIGAKIDELFKTAKELHQQIDQTNEDLADETKNVLKSTRKALVGAATDGTTTTKPTAQDANFQGTYTAACSQADTVGKHITNDIVCLCAADTGTATNSIKMCTQETTTGPPGSPYTSINNGKAIAIYLTALCNKIYPTPKLTAANIATFILAFTKQLGKTALNTAGDKGSYVFGKGNDHATPCAGGAESDQNCVDYKNQVTVTSSRGLGNGILWMKELQAAAGHLVKRKKLIRQKESEQTRMIFLAEKMQELYQEALHAEQPPATQKHSQPQATPDSDKQRACEKLTNKTTCEAKSCKWNGTEETIGKCEAKPEEEQKSQGTGEKPKEGTATSGCTTHKDKTACENEKKMASKIVHGGRVKRAKMTKRHKNAEMVVFSIRNCFGHFYIYRFGRIMRI
;
A
#
# COMPACT_ATOMS: atom_id res chain seq x y z
N MET A 1 38.04 -5.57 -9.84
CA MET A 1 36.67 -5.78 -9.31
C MET A 1 35.69 -6.14 -10.43
N LEU A 2 35.84 -7.32 -11.07
CA LEU A 2 34.99 -7.72 -12.21
C LEU A 2 34.57 -9.21 -12.21
N PHE A 3 34.90 -9.98 -11.17
CA PHE A 3 34.61 -11.42 -11.13
C PHE A 3 33.43 -11.84 -10.23
N SER A 4 32.77 -10.91 -9.52
CA SER A 4 31.72 -11.29 -8.54
C SER A 4 30.28 -11.27 -9.08
N LYS A 5 30.03 -10.81 -10.32
CA LYS A 5 28.66 -10.70 -10.88
C LYS A 5 28.18 -11.93 -11.66
N LEU A 6 29.06 -12.85 -12.02
CA LEU A 6 28.70 -14.03 -12.83
C LEU A 6 28.28 -15.26 -12.03
N TYR A 7 28.56 -15.32 -10.72
CA TYR A 7 28.19 -16.47 -9.89
C TYR A 7 26.74 -16.44 -9.38
N PHE A 8 26.11 -15.26 -9.32
CA PHE A 8 24.75 -15.12 -8.77
C PHE A 8 23.62 -15.50 -9.74
N HIS A 9 23.87 -15.54 -11.05
CA HIS A 9 22.84 -15.93 -12.02
C HIS A 9 22.74 -17.46 -12.26
N SER A 10 23.73 -18.26 -11.82
CA SER A 10 23.69 -19.71 -12.04
C SER A 10 22.93 -20.51 -10.96
N LEU A 11 22.76 -19.97 -9.74
CA LEU A 11 22.03 -20.68 -8.68
C LEU A 11 20.50 -20.46 -8.73
N ALA A 12 20.04 -19.31 -9.24
CA ALA A 12 18.61 -19.02 -9.35
C ALA A 12 17.89 -19.90 -10.39
N ALA A 13 18.60 -20.35 -11.44
CA ALA A 13 18.03 -21.19 -12.49
C ALA A 13 17.84 -22.67 -12.08
N LYS A 14 18.67 -23.20 -11.17
CA LYS A 14 18.59 -24.62 -10.77
C LYS A 14 17.48 -24.89 -9.73
N ASN A 15 17.15 -23.90 -8.90
CA ASN A 15 16.03 -24.01 -7.95
C ASN A 15 14.66 -23.76 -8.60
N LEU A 16 14.60 -23.15 -9.78
CA LEU A 16 13.33 -22.93 -10.49
C LEU A 16 12.81 -24.20 -11.19
N ILE A 17 13.70 -25.12 -11.56
CA ILE A 17 13.34 -26.35 -12.29
C ILE A 17 12.83 -27.45 -11.34
N ILE A 18 13.33 -27.51 -10.10
CA ILE A 18 12.92 -28.52 -9.12
C ILE A 18 11.54 -28.21 -8.51
N VAL A 19 11.12 -26.94 -8.46
CA VAL A 19 9.81 -26.56 -7.89
C VAL A 19 8.64 -26.86 -8.85
N TRP A 20 8.88 -26.92 -10.17
CA TRP A 20 7.81 -27.16 -11.15
C TRP A 20 7.50 -28.64 -11.40
N THR A 21 8.39 -29.57 -11.04
CA THR A 21 8.16 -31.01 -11.28
C THR A 21 7.63 -31.77 -10.06
N VAL A 22 7.67 -31.20 -8.86
CA VAL A 22 7.21 -31.89 -7.63
C VAL A 22 5.75 -31.60 -7.29
N ILE A 23 5.20 -30.47 -7.76
CA ILE A 23 3.80 -30.07 -7.49
C ILE A 23 2.74 -30.94 -8.21
N PRO A 24 2.94 -31.47 -9.44
CA PRO A 24 1.97 -32.39 -10.03
C PRO A 24 2.00 -33.79 -9.41
N LEU A 25 3.08 -34.19 -8.74
CA LEU A 25 3.27 -35.56 -8.22
C LEU A 25 2.50 -35.81 -6.91
N ILE A 26 2.26 -34.78 -6.10
CA ILE A 26 1.48 -34.90 -4.85
C ILE A 26 -0.01 -35.09 -5.15
N LEU A 27 -0.53 -34.49 -6.24
CA LEU A 27 -1.93 -34.65 -6.65
C LEU A 27 -2.22 -36.06 -7.21
N ILE A 28 -1.23 -36.70 -7.84
CA ILE A 28 -1.39 -38.03 -8.48
C ILE A 28 -1.43 -39.15 -7.43
N GLN A 29 -0.70 -39.04 -6.31
CA GLN A 29 -0.71 -40.09 -5.28
C GLN A 29 -2.03 -40.17 -4.50
N VAL A 30 -2.79 -39.08 -4.40
CA VAL A 30 -4.11 -39.09 -3.74
C VAL A 30 -5.14 -39.83 -4.60
N ILE A 31 -5.06 -39.71 -5.92
CA ILE A 31 -6.01 -40.32 -6.87
C ILE A 31 -5.84 -41.85 -6.95
N ALA A 32 -4.60 -42.37 -6.85
CA ALA A 32 -4.33 -43.81 -6.98
C ALA A 32 -4.88 -44.69 -5.84
N LYS A 33 -5.19 -44.12 -4.66
CA LYS A 33 -5.80 -44.85 -3.52
C LYS A 33 -7.33 -44.94 -3.57
N ALA A 34 -7.99 -44.40 -4.61
CA ALA A 34 -9.44 -44.23 -4.61
C ALA A 34 -10.28 -45.46 -5.04
N ASN A 35 -9.67 -46.57 -5.49
CA ASN A 35 -10.41 -47.57 -6.26
C ASN A 35 -10.79 -48.89 -5.56
N LYS A 36 -10.63 -49.08 -4.24
CA LYS A 36 -11.04 -50.35 -3.58
C LYS A 36 -11.51 -50.22 -2.12
N ALA A 37 -12.52 -49.40 -1.86
CA ALA A 37 -13.33 -49.58 -0.65
C ALA A 37 -14.77 -49.13 -0.95
N GLU A 38 -15.73 -50.04 -0.89
CA GLU A 38 -17.17 -49.79 -1.13
C GLU A 38 -17.73 -48.63 -0.29
N ASN A 39 -17.09 -48.29 0.83
CA ASN A 39 -17.59 -47.34 1.81
C ASN A 39 -16.94 -45.95 1.76
N ASN A 40 -16.21 -45.54 0.71
CA ASN A 40 -15.50 -44.23 0.67
C ASN A 40 -15.89 -43.37 -0.55
N SER A 41 -17.20 -43.26 -0.79
CA SER A 41 -17.76 -42.64 -2.00
C SER A 41 -17.54 -41.13 -2.12
N ASN A 42 -17.32 -40.43 -1.01
CA ASN A 42 -17.14 -38.98 -0.93
C ASN A 42 -15.68 -38.58 -0.68
N ARG A 43 -14.72 -39.50 -0.85
CA ARG A 43 -13.29 -39.25 -0.55
C ARG A 43 -12.73 -38.02 -1.26
N VAL A 44 -13.10 -37.84 -2.53
CA VAL A 44 -12.57 -36.76 -3.37
C VAL A 44 -13.11 -35.42 -2.89
N GLU A 45 -14.42 -35.33 -2.70
CA GLU A 45 -15.13 -34.20 -2.13
C GLU A 45 -14.58 -33.82 -0.74
N PHE A 46 -14.32 -34.84 0.09
CA PHE A 46 -13.77 -34.65 1.43
C PHE A 46 -12.38 -34.05 1.37
N SER A 47 -11.52 -34.53 0.46
CA SER A 47 -10.18 -33.95 0.28
C SER A 47 -10.22 -32.47 -0.12
N ILE A 48 -11.15 -32.10 -1.00
CA ILE A 48 -11.33 -30.71 -1.47
C ILE A 48 -11.70 -29.80 -0.29
N PHE A 49 -12.66 -30.19 0.55
CA PHE A 49 -13.02 -29.40 1.73
C PHE A 49 -11.95 -29.43 2.82
N CYS A 50 -11.23 -30.53 3.03
CA CYS A 50 -10.15 -30.57 4.01
C CYS A 50 -9.00 -29.63 3.67
N GLU A 51 -8.59 -29.53 2.41
CA GLU A 51 -7.57 -28.56 1.99
C GLU A 51 -8.02 -27.11 2.28
N ALA A 52 -9.28 -26.80 2.04
CA ALA A 52 -9.84 -25.49 2.38
C ALA A 52 -9.91 -25.25 3.88
N ILE A 53 -10.37 -26.22 4.67
CA ILE A 53 -10.42 -26.12 6.13
C ILE A 53 -9.03 -25.88 6.71
N ASN A 54 -8.03 -26.63 6.25
CA ASN A 54 -6.66 -26.47 6.70
C ASN A 54 -6.09 -25.09 6.27
N MET A 55 -6.29 -24.67 5.01
CA MET A 55 -5.83 -23.37 4.51
C MET A 55 -6.46 -22.20 5.28
N LEU A 56 -7.79 -22.19 5.42
CA LEU A 56 -8.53 -21.12 6.07
C LEU A 56 -8.31 -21.13 7.57
N GLY A 57 -8.20 -22.31 8.18
CA GLY A 57 -7.89 -22.48 9.58
C GLY A 57 -6.47 -22.01 9.89
N ALA A 58 -5.46 -22.35 9.08
CA ALA A 58 -4.09 -21.97 9.41
C ALA A 58 -3.83 -20.46 9.34
N GLU A 59 -4.64 -19.72 8.57
CA GLU A 59 -4.51 -18.26 8.38
C GLU A 59 -3.09 -17.82 7.96
N GLN A 60 -2.34 -18.73 7.33
CA GLN A 60 -0.97 -18.50 6.87
C GLN A 60 -0.96 -17.67 5.59
N LEU A 61 -0.97 -16.35 5.75
CA LEU A 61 -0.86 -15.41 4.63
C LEU A 61 0.51 -15.52 3.96
N GLU A 62 0.55 -15.33 2.64
CA GLU A 62 1.83 -15.13 1.95
C GLU A 62 2.44 -13.79 2.40
N GLU A 63 3.64 -13.88 2.98
CA GLU A 63 4.50 -12.72 3.19
C GLU A 63 5.13 -12.31 1.85
N GLY A 64 5.38 -11.01 1.67
CA GLY A 64 6.06 -10.52 0.47
C GLY A 64 7.39 -11.22 0.27
N ALA A 65 7.78 -11.46 -0.98
CA ALA A 65 9.08 -12.04 -1.31
C ALA A 65 10.24 -11.03 -1.18
N GLY A 66 9.97 -9.79 -0.75
CA GLY A 66 10.96 -8.75 -0.56
C GLY A 66 11.67 -8.84 0.80
N ASP A 67 12.88 -8.30 0.85
CA ASP A 67 13.59 -8.09 2.11
C ASP A 67 12.71 -7.23 3.05
N ASN A 68 12.66 -7.57 4.34
CA ASN A 68 12.00 -6.72 5.32
C ASN A 68 12.80 -5.42 5.48
N LEU A 69 12.37 -4.36 4.79
CA LEU A 69 12.99 -3.04 4.82
C LEU A 69 12.50 -2.14 5.95
N ASP A 70 11.58 -2.59 6.81
CA ASP A 70 10.95 -1.76 7.86
C ASP A 70 12.00 -1.09 8.75
N GLY A 71 12.95 -1.87 9.27
CA GLY A 71 14.01 -1.37 10.13
C GLY A 71 14.99 -0.44 9.40
N THR A 72 15.24 -0.69 8.12
CA THR A 72 16.19 0.11 7.32
C THR A 72 15.58 1.45 6.92
N ALA A 73 14.32 1.46 6.46
CA ALA A 73 13.60 2.68 6.12
C ALA A 73 13.34 3.57 7.35
N ALA A 74 13.02 2.99 8.51
CA ALA A 74 12.88 3.74 9.75
C ALA A 74 14.19 4.41 10.18
N LYS A 75 15.33 3.71 10.03
CA LYS A 75 16.66 4.29 10.24
C LYS A 75 16.94 5.40 9.23
N ALA A 76 16.64 5.19 7.95
CA ALA A 76 16.83 6.19 6.89
C ALA A 76 16.06 7.48 7.19
N TRP A 77 14.79 7.38 7.56
CA TRP A 77 13.98 8.52 8.03
C TRP A 77 14.65 9.24 9.21
N THR A 78 15.09 8.48 10.22
CA THR A 78 15.79 9.05 11.39
C THR A 78 17.06 9.81 10.99
N GLU A 79 17.83 9.32 10.03
CA GLU A 79 19.04 10.03 9.56
C GLU A 79 18.70 11.30 8.78
N ILE A 80 17.64 11.28 7.98
CA ILE A 80 17.12 12.48 7.30
C ILE A 80 16.73 13.57 8.32
N GLU A 81 15.98 13.19 9.36
CA GLU A 81 15.60 14.09 10.45
C GLU A 81 16.83 14.70 11.12
N ARG A 82 17.82 13.86 11.47
CA ARG A 82 19.04 14.33 12.12
C ARG A 82 19.79 15.35 11.27
N VAL A 83 20.01 15.07 9.98
CA VAL A 83 20.69 16.01 9.09
C VAL A 83 19.92 17.32 9.00
N PHE A 84 18.60 17.26 8.80
CA PHE A 84 17.77 18.46 8.72
C PHE A 84 17.91 19.32 9.99
N ILE A 85 17.86 18.67 11.15
CA ILE A 85 17.95 19.34 12.45
C ILE A 85 19.32 19.99 12.65
N MET A 86 20.40 19.28 12.32
CA MET A 86 21.76 19.77 12.50
C MET A 86 22.11 20.92 11.54
N THR A 87 21.32 21.11 10.50
CA THR A 87 21.44 22.18 9.50
C THR A 87 20.34 23.24 9.57
N ALA A 88 19.40 23.11 10.52
CA ALA A 88 18.28 24.03 10.68
C ALA A 88 18.72 25.39 11.26
N ASN A 89 17.79 26.36 11.20
CA ASN A 89 17.98 27.65 11.87
C ASN A 89 18.02 27.49 13.41
N ALA A 90 18.46 28.54 14.11
CA ALA A 90 18.60 28.53 15.56
C ALA A 90 17.29 28.17 16.27
N THR A 91 16.19 28.80 15.85
CA THR A 91 14.86 28.62 16.43
C THR A 91 14.41 27.16 16.39
N TYR A 92 14.45 26.53 15.22
CA TYR A 92 14.03 25.14 15.03
C TYR A 92 14.93 24.18 15.81
N PHE A 93 16.24 24.42 15.82
CA PHE A 93 17.15 23.57 16.58
C PHE A 93 16.92 23.64 18.09
N GLU A 94 16.63 24.82 18.64
CA GLU A 94 16.48 25.03 20.08
C GLU A 94 15.09 24.67 20.59
N SER A 95 14.06 24.94 19.78
CA SER A 95 12.65 24.84 20.18
C SER A 95 11.89 23.71 19.48
N GLY A 96 12.51 23.04 18.51
CA GLY A 96 11.92 21.94 17.76
C GLY A 96 10.86 22.37 16.75
N PRO A 97 10.18 21.40 16.12
CA PRO A 97 9.07 21.69 15.21
C PRO A 97 7.93 22.39 15.94
N GLU A 98 7.38 23.43 15.29
CA GLU A 98 6.15 24.06 15.75
C GLU A 98 4.95 23.14 15.49
N PRO A 99 3.95 23.13 16.37
CA PRO A 99 2.73 22.35 16.17
C PRO A 99 1.98 22.83 14.92
N LYS A 100 1.44 21.88 14.14
CA LYS A 100 0.45 22.19 13.09
C LYS A 100 -0.86 22.57 13.79
N ILE A 101 -1.01 23.84 14.15
CA ILE A 101 -2.22 24.32 14.79
C ILE A 101 -3.28 24.62 13.73
N SER A 102 -4.34 23.80 13.68
CA SER A 102 -5.62 24.19 13.07
C SER A 102 -6.48 24.92 14.11
N GLY A 103 -6.26 26.22 14.28
CA GLY A 103 -7.25 27.13 14.90
C GLY A 103 -7.14 27.47 16.40
N ALA A 104 -6.27 26.86 17.21
CA ALA A 104 -6.09 27.25 18.62
C ALA A 104 -4.61 27.29 19.06
N ALA A 105 -4.13 28.45 19.53
CA ALA A 105 -2.75 28.61 19.98
C ALA A 105 -2.37 27.60 21.09
N GLU A 106 -1.21 26.94 20.95
CA GLU A 106 -0.63 26.02 21.94
C GLU A 106 -0.54 26.74 23.31
N SER A 107 -0.96 26.07 24.39
CA SER A 107 -0.82 26.64 25.74
C SER A 107 0.65 26.73 26.16
N LYS A 108 0.97 27.60 27.14
CA LYS A 108 2.34 27.76 27.64
C LYS A 108 2.94 26.44 28.16
N ASP A 109 2.13 25.64 28.85
CA ASP A 109 2.58 24.37 29.45
C ASP A 109 2.81 23.30 28.38
N GLU A 110 1.97 23.23 27.35
CA GLU A 110 2.16 22.32 26.20
C GLU A 110 3.42 22.67 25.42
N LYS A 111 3.64 23.98 25.17
CA LYS A 111 4.85 24.49 24.53
C LYS A 111 6.11 24.12 25.30
N GLN A 112 6.09 24.29 26.62
CA GLN A 112 7.23 23.97 27.47
C GLN A 112 7.55 22.46 27.44
N LYS A 113 6.53 21.60 27.61
CA LYS A 113 6.69 20.14 27.54
C LYS A 113 7.23 19.68 26.18
N ARG A 114 6.75 20.28 25.08
CA ARG A 114 7.25 19.99 23.73
C ARG A 114 8.73 20.35 23.59
N ILE A 115 9.13 21.53 24.04
CA ILE A 115 10.54 21.98 24.00
C ILE A 115 11.43 21.09 24.87
N GLU A 116 10.97 20.66 26.05
CA GLU A 116 11.72 19.75 26.92
C GLU A 116 11.89 18.35 26.30
N ASN A 117 10.82 17.80 25.72
CA ASN A 117 10.87 16.55 24.97
C ASN A 117 11.84 16.66 23.78
N TRP A 118 11.78 17.77 23.05
CA TRP A 118 12.70 18.06 21.95
C TRP A 118 14.16 18.09 22.41
N LYS A 119 14.46 18.86 23.45
CA LYS A 119 15.82 18.95 24.02
C LYS A 119 16.33 17.60 24.48
N THR A 120 15.45 16.76 25.03
CA THR A 120 15.78 15.38 25.42
C THR A 120 16.17 14.55 24.20
N GLN A 121 15.39 14.59 23.11
CA GLN A 121 15.73 13.88 21.86
C GLN A 121 17.04 14.39 21.25
N LEU A 122 17.20 15.72 21.17
CA LEU A 122 18.40 16.36 20.66
C LEU A 122 19.65 15.96 21.47
N SER A 123 19.53 15.84 22.79
CA SER A 123 20.64 15.40 23.66
C SER A 123 21.07 13.96 23.37
N LYS A 124 20.12 13.07 23.04
CA LYS A 124 20.42 11.68 22.63
C LYS A 124 21.15 11.67 21.29
N TRP A 125 20.73 12.48 20.33
CA TRP A 125 21.37 12.54 19.02
C TRP A 125 22.78 13.13 19.08
N LYS A 126 23.02 14.17 19.89
CA LYS A 126 24.36 14.72 20.11
C LYS A 126 25.36 13.71 20.67
N LYS A 127 24.88 12.74 21.46
CA LYS A 127 25.69 11.64 22.01
C LYS A 127 25.88 10.47 21.03
N THR A 128 25.24 10.51 19.86
CA THR A 128 25.41 9.48 18.84
C THR A 128 26.76 9.66 18.17
N THR A 129 27.60 8.65 18.28
CA THR A 129 28.96 8.64 17.75
C THR A 129 29.02 7.86 16.44
N ASP A 130 29.99 8.21 15.61
CA ASP A 130 30.32 7.45 14.41
C ASP A 130 30.92 6.07 14.77
N SER A 131 31.07 5.22 13.76
CA SER A 131 31.69 3.90 13.93
C SER A 131 33.22 3.97 14.05
N SER A 132 33.80 5.16 14.19
CA SER A 132 35.25 5.35 14.33
C SER A 132 35.73 4.83 15.69
N PRO A 133 36.96 4.29 15.78
CA PRO A 133 37.58 3.92 17.06
C PRO A 133 37.60 5.08 18.07
N ALA A 134 37.66 6.32 17.59
CA ALA A 134 37.66 7.54 18.39
C ALA A 134 36.25 7.98 18.86
N LYS A 135 35.17 7.34 18.38
CA LYS A 135 33.77 7.65 18.70
C LYS A 135 33.46 9.16 18.58
N GLN A 136 33.77 9.75 17.44
CA GLN A 136 33.50 11.17 17.23
C GLN A 136 31.99 11.39 17.07
N PRO A 137 31.45 12.58 17.37
CA PRO A 137 30.04 12.88 17.10
C PRO A 137 29.73 12.64 15.62
N LYS A 138 28.74 11.80 15.33
CA LYS A 138 28.38 11.43 13.93
C LYS A 138 27.97 12.66 13.10
N TYR A 139 27.39 13.65 13.77
CA TYR A 139 26.93 14.90 13.17
C TYR A 139 27.50 16.10 13.92
N VAL A 140 28.07 17.04 13.18
CA VAL A 140 28.48 18.38 13.63
C VAL A 140 27.42 19.39 13.20
N ARG A 141 27.05 20.31 14.10
CA ARG A 141 26.05 21.33 13.79
C ARG A 141 26.63 22.34 12.81
N LYS A 142 25.91 22.61 11.72
CA LYS A 142 26.21 23.66 10.75
C LYS A 142 24.98 24.57 10.63
N PRO A 143 24.91 25.71 11.34
CA PRO A 143 23.71 26.55 11.35
C PRO A 143 23.32 26.99 9.95
N ARG A 144 22.00 27.09 9.68
CA ARG A 144 21.49 27.42 8.34
C ARG A 144 22.11 28.67 7.72
N GLU A 145 22.39 29.69 8.53
CA GLU A 145 23.01 30.96 8.13
C GLU A 145 24.41 30.79 7.51
N THR A 146 25.09 29.68 7.83
CA THR A 146 26.47 29.37 7.40
C THR A 146 26.53 28.46 6.18
N ILE A 147 25.37 28.01 5.67
CA ILE A 147 25.25 27.11 4.53
C ILE A 147 24.91 27.95 3.29
N ALA A 148 25.45 27.61 2.12
CA ALA A 148 25.05 28.24 0.87
C ALA A 148 23.53 28.11 0.66
N LYS A 149 22.86 29.22 0.32
CA LYS A 149 21.40 29.30 0.22
C LYS A 149 20.80 28.21 -0.68
N ALA A 150 21.48 27.86 -1.77
CA ALA A 150 21.06 26.80 -2.69
C ALA A 150 21.09 25.40 -2.04
N ILE A 151 22.11 25.09 -1.24
CA ILE A 151 22.21 23.81 -0.51
C ILE A 151 21.12 23.75 0.56
N GLY A 152 20.93 24.83 1.32
CA GLY A 152 19.85 24.93 2.30
C GLY A 152 18.48 24.66 1.69
N ALA A 153 18.17 25.28 0.54
CA ALA A 153 16.91 25.04 -0.16
C ALA A 153 16.72 23.57 -0.56
N LYS A 154 17.78 22.90 -1.07
CA LYS A 154 17.74 21.47 -1.40
C LYS A 154 17.49 20.59 -0.17
N ILE A 155 18.13 20.90 0.96
CA ILE A 155 17.91 20.19 2.24
C ILE A 155 16.44 20.29 2.67
N ASP A 156 15.84 21.48 2.56
CA ASP A 156 14.45 21.71 2.97
C ASP A 156 13.46 20.98 2.05
N GLU A 157 13.69 21.02 0.74
CA GLU A 157 12.86 20.32 -0.25
C GLU A 157 12.95 18.80 -0.09
N LEU A 158 14.15 18.27 0.16
CA LEU A 158 14.35 16.84 0.41
C LEU A 158 13.65 16.43 1.70
N PHE A 159 13.83 17.19 2.79
CA PHE A 159 13.17 16.90 4.06
C PHE A 159 11.64 16.91 3.94
N LYS A 160 11.08 17.90 3.22
CA LYS A 160 9.64 17.94 2.92
C LYS A 160 9.19 16.69 2.17
N THR A 161 9.91 16.32 1.09
CA THR A 161 9.62 15.13 0.29
C THR A 161 9.67 13.86 1.14
N ALA A 162 10.69 13.72 1.99
CA ALA A 162 10.85 12.58 2.87
C ALA A 162 9.72 12.52 3.92
N LYS A 163 9.29 13.65 4.46
CA LYS A 163 8.19 13.70 5.42
C LYS A 163 6.87 13.24 4.80
N GLU A 164 6.57 13.69 3.59
CA GLU A 164 5.38 13.24 2.84
C GLU A 164 5.45 11.73 2.55
N LEU A 165 6.63 11.23 2.17
CA LEU A 165 6.84 9.80 1.94
C LEU A 165 6.72 8.97 3.23
N HIS A 166 7.19 9.48 4.37
CA HIS A 166 7.03 8.81 5.66
C HIS A 166 5.56 8.64 6.01
N GLN A 167 4.75 9.70 5.80
CA GLN A 167 3.29 9.65 5.99
C GLN A 167 2.63 8.65 5.02
N GLN A 168 3.11 8.55 3.78
CA GLN A 168 2.62 7.53 2.83
C GLN A 168 2.92 6.11 3.31
N ILE A 169 4.13 5.86 3.82
CA ILE A 169 4.49 4.55 4.39
C ILE A 169 3.58 4.19 5.58
N ASP A 170 3.29 5.16 6.46
CA ASP A 170 2.39 4.96 7.60
C ASP A 170 0.96 4.62 7.12
N GLN A 171 0.43 5.37 6.15
CA GLN A 171 -0.88 5.07 5.55
C GLN A 171 -0.89 3.69 4.89
N THR A 172 0.15 3.34 4.13
CA THR A 172 0.27 2.02 3.50
C THR A 172 0.29 0.89 4.56
N ASN A 173 0.90 1.12 5.73
CA ASN A 173 0.87 0.17 6.83
C ASN A 173 -0.53 0.01 7.43
N GLU A 174 -1.29 1.10 7.60
CA GLU A 174 -2.68 1.05 8.05
C GLU A 174 -3.56 0.30 7.05
N ASP A 175 -3.44 0.62 5.76
CA ASP A 175 -4.17 -0.04 4.68
C ASP A 175 -3.84 -1.55 4.63
N LEU A 176 -2.58 -1.93 4.84
CA LEU A 176 -2.15 -3.34 4.94
C LEU A 176 -2.80 -4.06 6.12
N ALA A 177 -2.87 -3.41 7.27
CA ALA A 177 -3.51 -3.96 8.46
C ALA A 177 -5.01 -4.15 8.24
N ASP A 178 -5.68 -3.19 7.61
CA ASP A 178 -7.11 -3.27 7.31
C ASP A 178 -7.44 -4.30 6.24
N GLU A 179 -6.66 -4.39 5.16
CA GLU A 179 -6.82 -5.46 4.18
C GLU A 179 -6.55 -6.84 4.80
N THR A 180 -5.60 -6.95 5.75
CA THR A 180 -5.38 -8.19 6.51
C THR A 180 -6.62 -8.56 7.34
N LYS A 181 -7.22 -7.62 8.08
CA LYS A 181 -8.47 -7.86 8.82
C LYS A 181 -9.59 -8.29 7.88
N ASN A 182 -9.72 -7.64 6.73
CA ASN A 182 -10.77 -7.96 5.74
C ASN A 182 -10.61 -9.37 5.16
N VAL A 183 -9.37 -9.81 4.86
CA VAL A 183 -9.08 -11.19 4.47
C VAL A 183 -9.57 -12.15 5.55
N LEU A 184 -9.13 -11.96 6.81
CA LEU A 184 -9.47 -12.86 7.92
C LEU A 184 -10.97 -12.88 8.20
N LYS A 185 -11.63 -11.73 8.15
CA LYS A 185 -13.08 -11.62 8.31
C LYS A 185 -13.84 -12.48 7.31
N SER A 186 -13.50 -12.36 6.02
CA SER A 186 -14.16 -13.13 4.97
C SER A 186 -13.81 -14.61 5.01
N THR A 187 -12.55 -14.99 5.26
CA THR A 187 -12.17 -16.42 5.35
C THR A 187 -12.80 -17.12 6.55
N ARG A 188 -12.86 -16.46 7.71
CA ARG A 188 -13.52 -17.00 8.90
C ARG A 188 -15.02 -17.15 8.70
N LYS A 189 -15.66 -16.17 8.05
CA LYS A 189 -17.08 -16.27 7.70
C LYS A 189 -17.34 -17.40 6.71
N ALA A 190 -16.46 -17.60 5.72
CA ALA A 190 -16.55 -18.74 4.82
C ALA A 190 -16.33 -20.09 5.53
N LEU A 191 -15.44 -20.14 6.53
CA LEU A 191 -15.09 -21.36 7.24
C LEU A 191 -16.19 -21.80 8.21
N VAL A 192 -16.65 -20.91 9.10
CA VAL A 192 -17.57 -21.25 10.22
C VAL A 192 -18.91 -20.52 10.21
N GLY A 193 -19.11 -19.54 9.31
CA GLY A 193 -20.37 -18.80 9.19
C GLY A 193 -20.64 -17.77 10.29
N ALA A 194 -19.75 -17.65 11.29
CA ALA A 194 -19.83 -16.67 12.36
C ALA A 194 -19.30 -15.30 11.90
N ALA A 195 -19.94 -14.23 12.36
CA ALA A 195 -19.42 -12.87 12.20
C ALA A 195 -18.17 -12.72 13.08
N THR A 196 -17.08 -12.26 12.48
CA THR A 196 -15.85 -11.91 13.19
C THR A 196 -15.42 -10.51 12.79
N ASP A 197 -14.68 -9.83 13.66
CA ASP A 197 -14.09 -8.52 13.37
C ASP A 197 -12.77 -8.62 12.56
N GLY A 198 -12.32 -9.85 12.28
CA GLY A 198 -11.06 -10.12 11.57
C GLY A 198 -9.81 -9.86 12.40
N THR A 199 -9.94 -9.69 13.72
CA THR A 199 -8.79 -9.45 14.61
C THR A 199 -8.04 -10.74 14.94
N THR A 200 -6.76 -10.64 15.30
CA THR A 200 -5.89 -11.80 15.55
C THR A 200 -6.10 -12.46 16.92
N THR A 201 -6.90 -11.86 17.82
CA THR A 201 -6.99 -12.27 19.23
C THR A 201 -7.83 -13.53 19.46
N THR A 202 -8.84 -13.80 18.63
CA THR A 202 -9.62 -15.04 18.73
C THR A 202 -9.93 -15.61 17.36
N LYS A 203 -9.18 -16.64 16.98
CA LYS A 203 -9.44 -17.43 15.77
C LYS A 203 -10.63 -18.36 16.04
N PRO A 204 -11.67 -18.35 15.18
CA PRO A 204 -12.80 -19.25 15.34
C PRO A 204 -12.38 -20.71 15.09
N THR A 205 -13.07 -21.59 15.78
CA THR A 205 -12.91 -23.04 15.70
C THR A 205 -14.19 -23.67 15.17
N ALA A 206 -14.17 -24.98 14.87
CA ALA A 206 -15.37 -25.72 14.49
C ALA A 206 -16.50 -25.63 15.55
N GLN A 207 -16.17 -25.36 16.82
CA GLN A 207 -17.14 -25.18 17.89
C GLN A 207 -17.97 -23.88 17.74
N ASP A 208 -17.39 -22.87 17.10
CA ASP A 208 -18.00 -21.55 16.88
C ASP A 208 -18.91 -21.54 15.64
N ALA A 209 -18.94 -22.64 14.88
CA ALA A 209 -19.70 -22.74 13.66
C ALA A 209 -21.22 -22.69 13.92
N ASN A 210 -21.92 -21.95 13.06
CA ASN A 210 -23.36 -21.75 13.15
C ASN A 210 -24.11 -22.89 12.42
N PHE A 211 -24.34 -24.00 13.13
CA PHE A 211 -25.00 -25.19 12.60
C PHE A 211 -26.53 -25.11 12.65
N GLN A 212 -27.18 -25.81 11.72
CA GLN A 212 -28.63 -26.04 11.76
C GLN A 212 -28.98 -27.22 12.68
N GLY A 213 -30.27 -27.32 13.04
CA GLY A 213 -30.77 -28.31 13.98
C GLY A 213 -30.66 -29.76 13.50
N THR A 214 -30.77 -30.03 12.20
CA THR A 214 -30.77 -31.39 11.64
C THR A 214 -30.02 -31.44 10.32
N TYR A 215 -29.65 -32.64 9.88
CA TYR A 215 -29.03 -32.89 8.59
C TYR A 215 -29.86 -32.30 7.44
N THR A 216 -31.15 -32.63 7.36
CA THR A 216 -32.04 -32.14 6.28
C THR A 216 -32.06 -30.61 6.24
N ALA A 217 -32.09 -29.96 7.41
CA ALA A 217 -32.04 -28.51 7.50
C ALA A 217 -30.69 -27.94 7.08
N ALA A 218 -29.58 -28.61 7.35
CA ALA A 218 -28.24 -28.16 7.00
C ALA A 218 -27.86 -28.39 5.52
N CYS A 219 -28.39 -29.46 4.91
CA CYS A 219 -27.80 -30.06 3.70
C CYS A 219 -28.69 -30.00 2.46
N SER A 220 -30.00 -29.72 2.61
CA SER A 220 -30.93 -29.62 1.48
C SER A 220 -31.97 -28.50 1.54
N GLN A 221 -32.18 -27.86 2.70
CA GLN A 221 -33.19 -26.81 2.84
C GLN A 221 -32.74 -25.49 2.18
N ALA A 222 -33.74 -24.77 1.63
CA ALA A 222 -33.52 -23.43 1.10
C ALA A 222 -33.03 -22.48 2.22
N ASP A 223 -32.17 -21.52 1.86
CA ASP A 223 -31.58 -20.50 2.75
C ASP A 223 -30.66 -20.98 3.89
N THR A 224 -30.37 -22.27 4.00
CA THR A 224 -29.47 -22.83 5.04
C THR A 224 -28.22 -23.49 4.49
N VAL A 225 -28.30 -24.09 3.30
CA VAL A 225 -27.18 -24.73 2.62
C VAL A 225 -26.13 -23.73 2.14
N GLY A 226 -24.84 -24.10 2.19
CA GLY A 226 -23.77 -23.29 1.62
C GLY A 226 -23.41 -22.05 2.42
N LYS A 227 -23.82 -21.99 3.69
CA LYS A 227 -23.47 -20.88 4.60
C LYS A 227 -21.99 -20.85 4.94
N HIS A 228 -21.39 -22.02 5.19
CA HIS A 228 -19.98 -22.17 5.57
C HIS A 228 -19.47 -23.58 5.30
N ILE A 229 -18.16 -23.70 5.05
CA ILE A 229 -17.52 -24.96 4.64
C ILE A 229 -17.59 -26.01 5.76
N THR A 230 -17.54 -25.59 7.03
CA THR A 230 -17.61 -26.51 8.17
C THR A 230 -18.97 -27.22 8.26
N ASN A 231 -20.07 -26.57 7.83
CA ASN A 231 -21.37 -27.24 7.69
C ASN A 231 -21.37 -28.21 6.51
N ASP A 232 -20.87 -27.76 5.37
CA ASP A 232 -20.94 -28.53 4.13
C ASP A 232 -20.08 -29.81 4.19
N ILE A 233 -18.95 -29.80 4.90
CA ILE A 233 -18.18 -31.03 5.16
C ILE A 233 -18.91 -32.00 6.11
N VAL A 234 -19.67 -31.49 7.08
CA VAL A 234 -20.50 -32.35 7.95
C VAL A 234 -21.61 -32.99 7.12
N CYS A 235 -22.28 -32.23 6.25
CA CYS A 235 -23.28 -32.76 5.32
C CYS A 235 -22.71 -33.84 4.38
N LEU A 236 -21.45 -33.70 3.98
CA LEU A 236 -20.79 -34.69 3.13
C LEU A 236 -20.48 -36.01 3.86
N CYS A 237 -20.23 -35.94 5.17
CA CYS A 237 -19.67 -37.06 5.93
C CYS A 237 -20.56 -37.60 7.06
N ALA A 238 -21.69 -36.96 7.32
CA ALA A 238 -22.65 -37.37 8.35
C ALA A 238 -23.99 -37.70 7.72
N ALA A 239 -24.79 -38.46 8.46
CA ALA A 239 -26.15 -38.84 8.10
C ALA A 239 -27.15 -38.32 9.16
N ASP A 240 -28.44 -38.28 8.78
CA ASP A 240 -29.56 -37.98 9.70
C ASP A 240 -29.93 -39.20 10.56
N THR A 241 -29.55 -40.40 10.11
CA THR A 241 -29.86 -41.67 10.76
C THR A 241 -28.61 -42.53 10.94
N GLY A 242 -28.71 -43.61 11.73
CA GLY A 242 -27.60 -44.53 11.98
C GLY A 242 -26.55 -43.95 12.94
N THR A 243 -25.29 -44.37 12.79
CA THR A 243 -24.17 -43.85 13.59
C THR A 243 -23.31 -42.90 12.78
N ALA A 244 -22.79 -41.85 13.42
CA ALA A 244 -21.86 -40.94 12.74
C ALA A 244 -20.58 -41.67 12.31
N THR A 245 -20.08 -42.62 13.11
CA THR A 245 -18.92 -43.45 12.73
C THR A 245 -19.11 -44.19 11.39
N ASN A 246 -20.31 -44.69 11.08
CA ASN A 246 -20.56 -45.36 9.81
C ASN A 246 -20.63 -44.37 8.64
N SER A 247 -21.37 -43.28 8.80
CA SER A 247 -21.47 -42.25 7.75
C SER A 247 -20.13 -41.58 7.44
N ILE A 248 -19.26 -41.38 8.43
CA ILE A 248 -17.93 -40.78 8.23
C ILE A 248 -17.05 -41.64 7.32
N LYS A 249 -17.23 -42.96 7.31
CA LYS A 249 -16.45 -43.87 6.45
C LYS A 249 -16.57 -43.48 4.98
N MET A 250 -17.71 -42.92 4.57
CA MET A 250 -17.95 -42.39 3.22
C MET A 250 -16.94 -41.33 2.78
N CYS A 251 -16.40 -40.58 3.73
CA CYS A 251 -15.39 -39.55 3.48
C CYS A 251 -13.97 -40.06 3.73
N THR A 252 -13.79 -40.91 4.74
CA THR A 252 -12.49 -41.47 5.07
C THR A 252 -12.59 -42.67 6.00
N GLN A 253 -11.69 -43.64 5.82
CA GLN A 253 -11.48 -44.74 6.76
C GLN A 253 -10.50 -44.40 7.88
N GLU A 254 -9.80 -43.27 7.76
CA GLU A 254 -8.89 -42.78 8.78
C GLU A 254 -9.66 -42.36 10.02
N THR A 255 -9.07 -42.62 11.19
CA THR A 255 -9.69 -42.32 12.48
C THR A 255 -8.82 -41.42 13.33
N THR A 256 -9.46 -40.71 14.25
CA THR A 256 -8.83 -40.09 15.42
C THR A 256 -9.46 -40.63 16.70
N THR A 257 -9.00 -40.21 17.87
CA THR A 257 -9.54 -40.68 19.15
C THR A 257 -10.93 -40.12 19.41
N GLY A 258 -11.90 -41.00 19.65
CA GLY A 258 -13.26 -40.65 20.07
C GLY A 258 -14.16 -40.14 18.94
N PRO A 259 -14.49 -40.96 17.93
CA PRO A 259 -15.46 -40.58 16.92
C PRO A 259 -16.83 -40.32 17.56
N PRO A 260 -17.60 -39.35 17.05
CA PRO A 260 -18.96 -39.12 17.50
C PRO A 260 -19.82 -40.38 17.24
N GLY A 261 -20.57 -40.81 18.26
CA GLY A 261 -21.51 -41.94 18.12
C GLY A 261 -22.83 -41.53 17.45
N SER A 262 -23.30 -40.31 17.75
CA SER A 262 -24.63 -39.84 17.34
C SER A 262 -24.65 -39.25 15.93
N PRO A 263 -25.70 -39.50 15.13
CA PRO A 263 -25.89 -38.90 13.80
C PRO A 263 -26.20 -37.39 13.90
N TYR A 264 -26.24 -36.70 12.76
CA TYR A 264 -26.47 -35.25 12.71
C TYR A 264 -27.97 -34.88 12.90
N THR A 265 -28.48 -35.13 14.11
CA THR A 265 -29.87 -34.87 14.53
C THR A 265 -30.05 -33.68 15.46
N SER A 266 -28.95 -33.00 15.83
CA SER A 266 -28.96 -31.80 16.66
C SER A 266 -27.79 -30.87 16.31
N ILE A 267 -27.89 -29.60 16.70
CA ILE A 267 -26.78 -28.62 16.60
C ILE A 267 -25.51 -29.16 17.28
N ASN A 268 -25.65 -29.75 18.46
CA ASN A 268 -24.51 -30.26 19.23
C ASN A 268 -23.84 -31.44 18.53
N ASN A 269 -24.63 -32.33 17.91
CA ASN A 269 -24.08 -33.43 17.12
C ASN A 269 -23.33 -32.90 15.90
N GLY A 270 -23.90 -31.92 15.19
CA GLY A 270 -23.23 -31.25 14.07
C GLY A 270 -21.87 -30.68 14.46
N LYS A 271 -21.80 -29.97 15.60
CA LYS A 271 -20.54 -29.43 16.15
C LYS A 271 -19.53 -30.52 16.52
N ALA A 272 -19.96 -31.58 17.21
CA ALA A 272 -19.08 -32.68 17.58
C ALA A 272 -18.48 -33.38 16.35
N ILE A 273 -19.30 -33.60 15.32
CA ILE A 273 -18.84 -34.15 14.04
C ILE A 273 -17.88 -33.19 13.35
N ALA A 274 -18.17 -31.89 13.33
CA ALA A 274 -17.29 -30.88 12.74
C ALA A 274 -15.90 -30.82 13.37
N ILE A 275 -15.83 -30.89 14.71
CA ILE A 275 -14.56 -30.94 15.45
C ILE A 275 -13.76 -32.18 15.02
N TYR A 276 -14.42 -33.33 14.99
CA TYR A 276 -13.78 -34.59 14.61
C TYR A 276 -13.27 -34.57 13.15
N LEU A 277 -14.09 -34.09 12.20
CA LEU A 277 -13.69 -33.97 10.80
C LEU A 277 -12.56 -32.96 10.60
N THR A 278 -12.58 -31.82 11.31
CA THR A 278 -11.48 -30.84 11.26
C THR A 278 -10.18 -31.45 11.77
N ALA A 279 -10.22 -32.23 12.84
CA ALA A 279 -9.05 -32.95 13.35
C ALA A 279 -8.52 -33.99 12.34
N LEU A 280 -9.42 -34.70 11.64
CA LEU A 280 -9.04 -35.59 10.54
C LEU A 280 -8.40 -34.82 9.37
N CYS A 281 -8.97 -33.69 8.97
CA CYS A 281 -8.41 -32.88 7.89
C CYS A 281 -6.96 -32.44 8.20
N ASN A 282 -6.71 -31.94 9.41
CA ASN A 282 -5.38 -31.54 9.86
C ASN A 282 -4.39 -32.72 9.92
N LYS A 283 -4.86 -33.94 10.17
CA LYS A 283 -4.03 -35.15 10.23
C LYS A 283 -3.67 -35.69 8.85
N ILE A 284 -4.59 -35.63 7.90
CA ILE A 284 -4.50 -36.38 6.63
C ILE A 284 -4.04 -35.52 5.47
N TYR A 285 -4.45 -34.25 5.43
CA TYR A 285 -4.29 -33.38 4.27
C TYR A 285 -3.28 -32.27 4.51
N PRO A 286 -2.63 -31.75 3.45
CA PRO A 286 -1.71 -30.64 3.58
C PRO A 286 -2.42 -29.37 4.08
N THR A 287 -1.61 -28.39 4.49
CA THR A 287 -2.06 -27.06 4.90
C THR A 287 -1.55 -26.03 3.90
N PRO A 288 -2.27 -25.76 2.80
CA PRO A 288 -1.88 -24.73 1.85
C PRO A 288 -1.82 -23.35 2.49
N LYS A 289 -0.93 -22.48 2.01
CA LYS A 289 -0.93 -21.06 2.38
C LYS A 289 -2.20 -20.38 1.90
N LEU A 290 -2.68 -19.39 2.65
CA LEU A 290 -3.83 -18.57 2.27
C LEU A 290 -3.41 -17.54 1.20
N THR A 291 -3.68 -17.90 -0.06
CA THR A 291 -3.41 -17.06 -1.24
C THR A 291 -4.62 -17.00 -2.16
N ALA A 292 -4.71 -15.95 -2.97
CA ALA A 292 -5.78 -15.83 -3.97
C ALA A 292 -5.76 -17.00 -4.98
N ALA A 293 -4.57 -17.51 -5.32
CA ALA A 293 -4.41 -18.63 -6.22
C ALA A 293 -4.91 -19.96 -5.62
N ASN A 294 -4.61 -20.21 -4.33
CA ASN A 294 -5.09 -21.40 -3.64
C ASN A 294 -6.61 -21.35 -3.43
N ILE A 295 -7.17 -20.17 -3.11
CA ILE A 295 -8.64 -19.98 -3.09
C ILE A 295 -9.26 -20.28 -4.46
N ALA A 296 -8.69 -19.74 -5.55
CA ALA A 296 -9.19 -20.00 -6.89
C ALA A 296 -9.11 -21.49 -7.28
N THR A 297 -8.03 -22.16 -6.87
CA THR A 297 -7.82 -23.60 -7.09
C THR A 297 -8.87 -24.42 -6.35
N PHE A 298 -9.14 -24.11 -5.08
CA PHE A 298 -10.19 -24.74 -4.29
C PHE A 298 -11.58 -24.56 -4.94
N ILE A 299 -11.94 -23.33 -5.31
CA ILE A 299 -13.21 -23.04 -5.99
C ILE A 299 -13.32 -23.83 -7.30
N LEU A 300 -12.24 -23.91 -8.09
CA LEU A 300 -12.23 -24.67 -9.33
C LEU A 300 -12.40 -26.19 -9.07
N ALA A 301 -11.73 -26.73 -8.06
CA ALA A 301 -11.84 -28.14 -7.70
C ALA A 301 -13.27 -28.48 -7.24
N PHE A 302 -13.86 -27.63 -6.39
CA PHE A 302 -15.24 -27.73 -5.96
C PHE A 302 -16.21 -27.71 -7.14
N THR A 303 -16.12 -26.69 -8.00
CA THR A 303 -17.07 -26.53 -9.12
C THR A 303 -16.99 -27.66 -10.14
N LYS A 304 -15.81 -28.26 -10.34
CA LYS A 304 -15.65 -29.43 -11.21
C LYS A 304 -16.30 -30.71 -10.69
N GLN A 305 -16.56 -30.77 -9.38
CA GLN A 305 -17.10 -31.95 -8.73
C GLN A 305 -18.62 -31.83 -8.49
N LEU A 306 -19.19 -30.63 -8.63
CA LEU A 306 -20.64 -30.43 -8.61
C LEU A 306 -21.34 -31.28 -9.69
N GLY A 307 -22.34 -32.02 -9.26
CA GLY A 307 -23.17 -32.91 -10.07
C GLY A 307 -22.45 -34.11 -10.67
N LYS A 308 -21.19 -34.36 -10.32
CA LYS A 308 -20.43 -35.48 -10.90
C LYS A 308 -20.94 -36.85 -10.46
N THR A 309 -21.45 -36.92 -9.24
CA THR A 309 -22.06 -38.10 -8.61
C THR A 309 -23.59 -38.10 -8.75
N ALA A 310 -24.15 -37.16 -9.52
CA ALA A 310 -25.57 -37.14 -9.81
C ALA A 310 -25.97 -38.36 -10.64
N LEU A 311 -27.05 -39.01 -10.22
CA LEU A 311 -27.57 -40.18 -10.88
C LEU A 311 -28.46 -39.78 -12.08
N ASN A 312 -28.48 -40.62 -13.11
CA ASN A 312 -29.01 -40.32 -14.45
C ASN A 312 -30.51 -39.96 -14.49
N THR A 313 -31.26 -40.18 -13.41
CA THR A 313 -32.70 -39.90 -13.32
C THR A 313 -33.04 -38.70 -12.45
N ALA A 314 -32.09 -38.16 -11.70
CA ALA A 314 -32.25 -36.86 -11.07
C ALA A 314 -32.39 -35.81 -12.18
N GLY A 315 -33.50 -35.05 -12.20
CA GLY A 315 -33.63 -33.89 -13.09
C GLY A 315 -32.57 -32.81 -12.80
N ASP A 316 -32.84 -31.53 -13.06
CA ASP A 316 -31.92 -30.40 -12.74
C ASP A 316 -31.38 -30.36 -11.28
N LYS A 317 -31.91 -31.21 -10.40
CA LYS A 317 -31.47 -31.47 -9.03
C LYS A 317 -30.05 -32.05 -8.96
N GLY A 318 -29.65 -32.90 -9.90
CA GLY A 318 -28.32 -33.50 -9.89
C GLY A 318 -27.19 -32.51 -10.11
N SER A 319 -27.42 -31.49 -10.95
CA SER A 319 -26.36 -30.57 -11.43
C SER A 319 -25.70 -29.72 -10.33
N TYR A 320 -26.32 -29.62 -9.16
CA TYR A 320 -25.85 -28.77 -8.05
C TYR A 320 -25.59 -29.57 -6.76
N VAL A 321 -25.51 -30.90 -6.85
CA VAL A 321 -25.21 -31.77 -5.71
C VAL A 321 -23.71 -31.97 -5.57
N PHE A 322 -23.19 -31.90 -4.35
CA PHE A 322 -21.79 -32.21 -4.03
C PHE A 322 -21.73 -33.44 -3.10
N GLY A 323 -21.09 -34.52 -3.54
CA GLY A 323 -21.09 -35.82 -2.86
C GLY A 323 -22.17 -36.78 -3.38
N LYS A 324 -22.24 -37.99 -2.81
CA LYS A 324 -23.17 -39.05 -3.24
C LYS A 324 -24.59 -38.75 -2.78
N GLY A 325 -25.42 -38.30 -3.72
CA GLY A 325 -26.86 -38.10 -3.52
C GLY A 325 -27.70 -39.31 -3.98
N ASN A 326 -29.02 -39.16 -3.93
CA ASN A 326 -30.00 -40.13 -4.43
C ASN A 326 -30.84 -39.56 -5.58
N ASP A 327 -31.59 -40.43 -6.27
CA ASP A 327 -32.51 -40.08 -7.37
C ASP A 327 -33.87 -39.53 -6.89
N HIS A 328 -34.03 -39.23 -5.60
CA HIS A 328 -35.31 -38.79 -5.05
C HIS A 328 -35.51 -37.27 -5.17
N ALA A 329 -36.71 -36.81 -4.77
CA ALA A 329 -37.03 -35.40 -4.77
C ALA A 329 -36.10 -34.56 -3.87
N THR A 330 -35.49 -35.19 -2.86
CA THR A 330 -34.53 -34.67 -1.91
C THR A 330 -33.20 -35.43 -2.05
N PRO A 331 -32.28 -34.97 -2.92
CA PRO A 331 -31.09 -35.73 -3.29
C PRO A 331 -30.16 -36.00 -2.10
N CYS A 332 -30.17 -35.14 -1.08
CA CYS A 332 -29.40 -35.29 0.15
C CYS A 332 -30.32 -35.64 1.31
N ALA A 333 -30.63 -36.93 1.46
CA ALA A 333 -31.51 -37.45 2.52
C ALA A 333 -30.77 -37.90 3.79
N GLY A 334 -29.46 -38.13 3.74
CA GLY A 334 -28.67 -38.46 4.93
C GLY A 334 -28.92 -39.87 5.47
N GLY A 335 -28.99 -40.87 4.59
CA GLY A 335 -29.06 -42.28 4.98
C GLY A 335 -27.67 -42.88 5.15
N ALA A 336 -27.30 -43.28 6.38
CA ALA A 336 -25.98 -43.86 6.66
C ALA A 336 -25.75 -45.20 5.96
N GLU A 337 -26.81 -46.01 5.81
CA GLU A 337 -26.73 -47.34 5.20
C GLU A 337 -26.94 -47.32 3.67
N SER A 338 -27.46 -46.20 3.14
CA SER A 338 -27.69 -46.02 1.70
C SER A 338 -26.63 -45.14 1.03
N ASP A 339 -25.63 -44.69 1.79
CA ASP A 339 -24.56 -43.79 1.36
C ASP A 339 -25.08 -42.49 0.70
N GLN A 340 -26.10 -41.85 1.29
CA GLN A 340 -26.78 -40.68 0.68
C GLN A 340 -26.41 -39.36 1.36
N ASN A 341 -25.11 -39.15 1.58
CA ASN A 341 -24.56 -37.96 2.22
C ASN A 341 -24.03 -36.99 1.16
N CYS A 342 -24.59 -35.80 1.11
CA CYS A 342 -24.25 -34.78 0.12
C CYS A 342 -24.73 -33.39 0.54
N VAL A 343 -24.41 -32.40 -0.28
CA VAL A 343 -24.89 -31.02 -0.16
C VAL A 343 -25.68 -30.65 -1.42
N ASP A 344 -26.92 -30.20 -1.27
CA ASP A 344 -27.77 -29.77 -2.40
C ASP A 344 -27.81 -28.23 -2.52
N TYR A 345 -27.03 -27.68 -3.44
CA TYR A 345 -26.97 -26.24 -3.69
C TYR A 345 -28.05 -25.74 -4.65
N LYS A 346 -28.97 -26.59 -5.13
CA LYS A 346 -29.95 -26.20 -6.17
C LYS A 346 -30.69 -24.93 -5.78
N ASN A 347 -31.27 -24.88 -4.59
CA ASN A 347 -32.07 -23.73 -4.15
C ASN A 347 -31.23 -22.43 -4.09
N GLN A 348 -29.94 -22.54 -3.78
CA GLN A 348 -29.01 -21.41 -3.74
C GLN A 348 -28.65 -20.90 -5.13
N VAL A 349 -28.81 -21.70 -6.18
CA VAL A 349 -28.45 -21.34 -7.55
C VAL A 349 -29.68 -21.04 -8.42
N THR A 350 -30.79 -21.77 -8.22
CA THR A 350 -31.99 -21.70 -9.07
C THR A 350 -33.14 -20.89 -8.47
N VAL A 351 -33.33 -20.92 -7.14
CA VAL A 351 -34.47 -20.24 -6.47
C VAL A 351 -34.14 -18.78 -6.16
N THR A 352 -32.88 -18.47 -5.85
CA THR A 352 -32.38 -17.08 -5.81
C THR A 352 -31.92 -16.63 -7.20
N SER A 353 -32.83 -16.72 -8.16
CA SER A 353 -32.65 -16.38 -9.58
C SER A 353 -31.93 -15.05 -9.78
N SER A 354 -30.75 -15.09 -10.43
CA SER A 354 -29.87 -14.01 -10.95
C SER A 354 -28.44 -13.97 -10.39
N ARG A 355 -28.11 -14.78 -9.37
CA ARG A 355 -26.83 -14.66 -8.66
C ARG A 355 -25.67 -15.45 -9.27
N GLY A 356 -25.94 -16.53 -9.98
CA GLY A 356 -24.91 -17.50 -10.40
C GLY A 356 -24.26 -18.19 -9.21
N LEU A 357 -23.47 -19.24 -9.46
CA LEU A 357 -22.87 -20.09 -8.41
C LEU A 357 -22.10 -19.28 -7.35
N GLY A 358 -21.30 -18.30 -7.79
CA GLY A 358 -20.44 -17.50 -6.92
C GLY A 358 -21.16 -16.60 -5.93
N ASN A 359 -22.38 -16.13 -6.24
CA ASN A 359 -23.18 -15.32 -5.30
C ASN A 359 -24.31 -16.10 -4.62
N GLY A 360 -24.65 -17.30 -5.15
CA GLY A 360 -25.63 -18.20 -4.55
C GLY A 360 -25.08 -18.92 -3.31
N ILE A 361 -23.85 -19.43 -3.40
CA ILE A 361 -23.20 -20.12 -2.29
C ILE A 361 -22.44 -19.10 -1.42
N LEU A 362 -22.90 -18.90 -0.18
CA LEU A 362 -22.41 -17.81 0.66
C LEU A 362 -20.93 -17.93 1.00
N TRP A 363 -20.44 -19.12 1.38
CA TRP A 363 -19.02 -19.28 1.66
C TRP A 363 -18.14 -19.03 0.43
N MET A 364 -18.64 -19.37 -0.77
CA MET A 364 -17.92 -19.13 -2.02
C MET A 364 -17.80 -17.63 -2.31
N LYS A 365 -18.88 -16.88 -2.08
CA LYS A 365 -18.88 -15.41 -2.16
C LYS A 365 -17.85 -14.79 -1.23
N GLU A 366 -17.80 -15.25 0.02
CA GLU A 366 -16.84 -14.76 1.01
C GLU A 366 -15.40 -15.12 0.63
N LEU A 367 -15.15 -16.31 0.07
CA LEU A 367 -13.83 -16.65 -0.45
C LEU A 367 -13.41 -15.79 -1.64
N GLN A 368 -14.34 -15.45 -2.54
CA GLN A 368 -14.06 -14.52 -3.64
C GLN A 368 -13.73 -13.11 -3.12
N ALA A 369 -14.43 -12.65 -2.07
CA ALA A 369 -14.09 -11.39 -1.39
C ALA A 369 -12.68 -11.46 -0.77
N ALA A 370 -12.37 -12.53 -0.03
CA ALA A 370 -11.04 -12.75 0.54
C ALA A 370 -9.93 -12.77 -0.52
N ALA A 371 -10.16 -13.41 -1.67
CA ALA A 371 -9.23 -13.40 -2.79
C ALA A 371 -8.99 -11.98 -3.33
N GLY A 372 -10.04 -11.16 -3.43
CA GLY A 372 -9.92 -9.74 -3.79
C GLY A 372 -9.08 -8.94 -2.80
N HIS A 373 -9.30 -9.13 -1.50
CA HIS A 373 -8.51 -8.50 -0.43
C HIS A 373 -7.03 -8.95 -0.46
N LEU A 374 -6.76 -10.23 -0.72
CA LEU A 374 -5.40 -10.76 -0.88
C LEU A 374 -4.66 -10.11 -2.06
N VAL A 375 -5.34 -9.88 -3.19
CA VAL A 375 -4.75 -9.18 -4.34
C VAL A 375 -4.39 -7.73 -3.99
N LYS A 376 -5.28 -7.02 -3.30
CA LYS A 376 -5.01 -5.65 -2.82
C LYS A 376 -3.84 -5.62 -1.84
N ARG A 377 -3.83 -6.52 -0.85
CA ARG A 377 -2.73 -6.66 0.10
C ARG A 377 -1.40 -6.88 -0.60
N LYS A 378 -1.35 -7.75 -1.61
CA LYS A 378 -0.14 -7.98 -2.42
C LYS A 378 0.34 -6.72 -3.15
N LYS A 379 -0.58 -5.88 -3.63
CA LYS A 379 -0.24 -4.58 -4.23
C LYS A 379 0.35 -3.61 -3.19
N LEU A 380 -0.27 -3.53 -2.01
CA LEU A 380 0.18 -2.66 -0.92
C LEU A 380 1.56 -3.07 -0.40
N ILE A 381 1.87 -4.37 -0.31
CA ILE A 381 3.22 -4.85 0.06
C ILE A 381 4.28 -4.30 -0.91
N ARG A 382 4.04 -4.42 -2.22
CA ARG A 382 4.97 -3.90 -3.24
C ARG A 382 5.09 -2.39 -3.20
N GLN A 383 3.98 -1.70 -2.94
CA GLN A 383 3.98 -0.25 -2.78
C GLN A 383 4.85 0.15 -1.59
N LYS A 384 4.65 -0.49 -0.43
CA LYS A 384 5.45 -0.28 0.78
C LYS A 384 6.94 -0.50 0.52
N GLU A 385 7.32 -1.61 -0.11
CA GLU A 385 8.72 -1.91 -0.47
C GLU A 385 9.33 -0.79 -1.35
N SER A 386 8.58 -0.29 -2.33
CA SER A 386 9.01 0.82 -3.19
C SER A 386 9.17 2.14 -2.42
N GLU A 387 8.22 2.46 -1.54
CA GLU A 387 8.26 3.66 -0.70
C GLU A 387 9.45 3.62 0.25
N GLN A 388 9.72 2.47 0.86
CA GLN A 388 10.86 2.24 1.75
C GLN A 388 12.20 2.37 1.03
N THR A 389 12.30 1.80 -0.17
CA THR A 389 13.50 1.96 -1.02
C THR A 389 13.75 3.43 -1.34
N ARG A 390 12.69 4.17 -1.67
CA ARG A 390 12.79 5.61 -1.93
C ARG A 390 13.20 6.39 -0.68
N MET A 391 12.72 6.02 0.50
CA MET A 391 13.16 6.63 1.77
C MET A 391 14.66 6.43 2.01
N ILE A 392 15.17 5.22 1.76
CA ILE A 392 16.60 4.91 1.88
C ILE A 392 17.43 5.78 0.94
N PHE A 393 17.03 5.89 -0.33
CA PHE A 393 17.69 6.75 -1.31
C PHE A 393 17.69 8.23 -0.90
N LEU A 394 16.57 8.73 -0.37
CA LEU A 394 16.50 10.11 0.13
C LEU A 394 17.47 10.34 1.28
N ALA A 395 17.70 9.35 2.15
CA ALA A 395 18.68 9.46 3.23
C ALA A 395 20.12 9.56 2.70
N GLU A 396 20.47 8.81 1.66
CA GLU A 396 21.78 8.94 0.99
C GLU A 396 21.96 10.35 0.40
N LYS A 397 20.94 10.87 -0.30
CA LYS A 397 20.97 12.23 -0.84
C LYS A 397 21.03 13.31 0.23
N MET A 398 20.34 13.12 1.34
CA MET A 398 20.40 14.03 2.48
C MET A 398 21.80 14.04 3.09
N GLN A 399 22.47 12.88 3.16
CA GLN A 399 23.85 12.78 3.63
C GLN A 399 24.84 13.44 2.67
N GLU A 400 24.66 13.30 1.35
CA GLU A 400 25.48 14.01 0.34
C GLU A 400 25.39 15.53 0.53
N LEU A 401 24.17 16.07 0.65
CA LEU A 401 23.94 17.50 0.89
C LEU A 401 24.52 17.97 2.21
N TYR A 402 24.49 17.12 3.24
CA TYR A 402 25.11 17.42 4.52
C TYR A 402 26.62 17.57 4.41
N GLN A 403 27.30 16.65 3.71
CA GLN A 403 28.74 16.78 3.46
C GLN A 403 29.06 18.04 2.64
N GLU A 404 28.25 18.33 1.62
CA GLU A 404 28.38 19.58 0.85
C GLU A 404 28.24 20.82 1.76
N ALA A 405 27.28 20.80 2.69
CA ALA A 405 27.08 21.89 3.65
C ALA A 405 28.24 22.05 4.65
N LEU A 406 28.93 20.97 5.01
CA LEU A 406 30.11 21.03 5.88
C LEU A 406 31.31 21.67 5.16
N HIS A 407 31.49 21.38 3.89
CA HIS A 407 32.66 21.76 3.10
C HIS A 407 32.45 22.98 2.19
N ALA A 408 31.22 23.46 2.01
CA ALA A 408 30.96 24.69 1.28
C ALA A 408 31.53 25.89 2.05
N GLU A 409 32.67 26.40 1.60
CA GLU A 409 33.11 27.74 1.95
C GLU A 409 32.06 28.73 1.43
N GLN A 410 31.57 29.61 2.31
CA GLN A 410 30.74 30.72 1.87
C GLN A 410 31.55 31.52 0.83
N PRO A 411 30.99 31.81 -0.36
CA PRO A 411 31.57 32.85 -1.20
C PRO A 411 31.74 34.08 -0.30
N PRO A 412 32.92 34.71 -0.27
CA PRO A 412 33.11 35.91 0.53
C PRO A 412 31.98 36.87 0.19
N ALA A 413 31.25 37.30 1.23
CA ALA A 413 30.16 38.25 1.12
C ALA A 413 30.61 39.35 0.17
N THR A 414 29.87 39.51 -0.93
CA THR A 414 30.10 40.49 -2.01
C THR A 414 31.00 41.62 -1.53
N GLN A 415 32.28 41.55 -1.90
CA GLN A 415 33.04 42.78 -2.04
C GLN A 415 32.15 43.68 -2.88
N LYS A 416 31.82 44.86 -2.35
CA LYS A 416 31.15 45.92 -3.10
C LYS A 416 31.73 45.88 -4.51
N HIS A 417 30.89 45.56 -5.47
CA HIS A 417 31.24 45.56 -6.87
C HIS A 417 31.89 46.91 -7.13
N SER A 418 33.22 46.93 -7.28
CA SER A 418 33.87 48.01 -7.99
C SER A 418 33.15 48.09 -9.33
N GLN A 419 32.54 49.25 -9.59
CA GLN A 419 31.90 49.54 -10.86
C GLN A 419 32.76 49.02 -12.02
N PRO A 420 32.14 48.47 -13.08
CA PRO A 420 32.86 48.23 -14.31
C PRO A 420 33.54 49.54 -14.74
N GLN A 421 34.86 49.54 -14.71
CA GLN A 421 35.65 50.60 -15.30
C GLN A 421 35.24 50.69 -16.77
N ALA A 422 34.72 51.84 -17.19
CA ALA A 422 34.30 52.05 -18.57
C ALA A 422 35.48 51.73 -19.49
N THR A 423 35.34 50.66 -20.28
CA THR A 423 36.26 50.39 -21.38
C THR A 423 36.17 51.56 -22.35
N PRO A 424 37.30 52.23 -22.68
CA PRO A 424 37.29 53.28 -23.68
C PRO A 424 36.84 52.70 -25.02
N ASP A 425 36.02 53.48 -25.72
CA ASP A 425 35.49 53.21 -27.05
C ASP A 425 36.59 52.69 -28.00
N SER A 426 36.49 51.41 -28.41
CA SER A 426 37.56 50.70 -29.11
C SER A 426 37.95 51.33 -30.44
N ASP A 427 37.04 52.11 -31.03
CA ASP A 427 37.27 52.80 -32.29
C ASP A 427 38.15 54.04 -32.12
N LYS A 428 38.02 54.75 -31.00
CA LYS A 428 38.90 55.90 -30.67
C LYS A 428 40.32 55.44 -30.34
N GLN A 429 40.47 54.29 -29.70
CA GLN A 429 41.79 53.74 -29.40
C GLN A 429 42.54 53.30 -30.66
N ARG A 430 41.87 52.63 -31.61
CA ARG A 430 42.48 52.29 -32.91
C ARG A 430 42.86 53.51 -33.75
N ALA A 431 42.14 54.61 -33.60
CA ALA A 431 42.45 55.85 -34.32
C ALA A 431 43.73 56.53 -33.77
N CYS A 432 43.92 56.53 -32.45
CA CYS A 432 45.11 57.09 -31.81
C CYS A 432 46.37 56.23 -32.07
N GLU A 433 46.26 54.90 -32.02
CA GLU A 433 47.42 53.99 -32.16
C GLU A 433 48.09 54.03 -33.55
N LYS A 434 47.38 54.49 -34.59
CA LYS A 434 47.94 54.64 -35.95
C LYS A 434 48.82 55.88 -36.13
N LEU A 435 48.85 56.78 -35.15
CA LEU A 435 49.61 58.03 -35.22
C LEU A 435 51.01 57.82 -34.64
N THR A 436 52.03 57.98 -35.47
CA THR A 436 53.43 57.69 -35.12
C THR A 436 54.26 58.92 -34.77
N ASN A 437 53.65 60.12 -34.70
CA ASN A 437 54.33 61.33 -34.26
C ASN A 437 53.48 62.13 -33.26
N LYS A 438 54.18 62.89 -32.40
CA LYS A 438 53.60 63.66 -31.29
C LYS A 438 52.58 64.71 -31.78
N THR A 439 52.95 65.46 -32.81
CA THR A 439 52.16 66.60 -33.30
C THR A 439 50.82 66.15 -33.89
N THR A 440 50.77 65.02 -34.61
CA THR A 440 49.49 64.47 -35.10
C THR A 440 48.68 63.80 -34.00
N CYS A 441 49.34 63.17 -33.02
CA CYS A 441 48.70 62.56 -31.85
C CYS A 441 47.92 63.60 -31.03
N GLU A 442 48.59 64.68 -30.64
CA GLU A 442 47.99 65.73 -29.80
C GLU A 442 46.90 66.50 -30.55
N ALA A 443 47.06 66.73 -31.86
CA ALA A 443 46.04 67.38 -32.70
C ALA A 443 44.73 66.57 -32.81
N LYS A 444 44.78 65.25 -32.58
CA LYS A 444 43.61 64.35 -32.58
C LYS A 444 43.05 64.09 -31.18
N SER A 445 43.44 64.91 -30.19
CA SER A 445 43.00 64.80 -28.79
C SER A 445 43.39 63.49 -28.12
N CYS A 446 44.44 62.83 -28.62
CA CYS A 446 45.05 61.66 -28.02
C CYS A 446 46.25 62.07 -27.13
N LYS A 447 46.63 61.22 -26.18
CA LYS A 447 47.78 61.43 -25.29
C LYS A 447 49.03 60.79 -25.90
N TRP A 448 50.07 61.59 -26.11
CA TRP A 448 51.39 61.10 -26.52
C TRP A 448 52.21 60.66 -25.30
N ASN A 449 52.62 59.40 -25.26
CA ASN A 449 53.51 58.81 -24.26
C ASN A 449 54.89 58.57 -24.90
N GLY A 450 55.62 59.65 -25.18
CA GLY A 450 56.97 59.62 -25.72
C GLY A 450 57.74 60.88 -25.38
N THR A 451 59.05 60.75 -25.24
CA THR A 451 59.95 61.87 -24.90
C THR A 451 60.36 62.67 -26.14
N GLU A 452 60.25 62.09 -27.34
CA GLU A 452 60.64 62.71 -28.60
C GLU A 452 59.48 62.69 -29.61
N GLU A 453 59.61 63.46 -30.70
CA GLU A 453 58.52 63.72 -31.64
C GLU A 453 58.09 62.50 -32.46
N THR A 454 58.99 61.53 -32.67
CA THR A 454 58.72 60.29 -33.43
C THR A 454 58.93 59.02 -32.61
N ILE A 455 59.38 59.14 -31.35
CA ILE A 455 59.66 58.00 -30.47
C ILE A 455 58.73 58.09 -29.26
N GLY A 456 57.61 57.39 -29.37
CA GLY A 456 56.53 57.40 -28.39
C GLY A 456 55.31 56.65 -28.89
N LYS A 457 54.35 56.42 -28.00
CA LYS A 457 53.07 55.78 -28.33
C LYS A 457 51.92 56.74 -28.08
N CYS A 458 51.01 56.83 -29.04
CA CYS A 458 49.81 57.65 -28.95
C CYS A 458 48.61 56.83 -28.45
N GLU A 459 47.98 57.24 -27.34
CA GLU A 459 46.88 56.50 -26.70
C GLU A 459 45.67 57.42 -26.43
N ALA A 460 44.46 56.86 -26.37
CA ALA A 460 43.25 57.65 -26.13
C ALA A 460 43.27 58.27 -24.71
N LYS A 461 42.84 59.53 -24.59
CA LYS A 461 42.76 60.21 -23.29
C LYS A 461 41.55 59.69 -22.49
N PRO A 462 41.70 59.32 -21.21
CA PRO A 462 40.57 58.96 -20.36
C PRO A 462 39.71 60.21 -20.08
N GLU A 463 38.39 60.06 -20.14
CA GLU A 463 37.42 61.11 -19.78
C GLU A 463 37.54 61.41 -18.27
N GLU A 464 37.75 62.67 -17.89
CA GLU A 464 37.77 63.13 -16.50
C GLU A 464 36.33 63.23 -15.95
N GLU A 465 36.05 62.53 -14.84
CA GLU A 465 34.77 62.57 -14.15
C GLU A 465 34.48 63.95 -13.54
N GLN A 466 33.33 64.53 -13.90
CA GLN A 466 32.74 65.70 -13.27
C GLN A 466 32.38 65.41 -11.80
N LYS A 467 33.02 66.11 -10.86
CA LYS A 467 32.59 66.20 -9.45
C LYS A 467 31.30 67.02 -9.34
N SER A 468 30.25 66.46 -8.74
CA SER A 468 29.13 67.21 -8.18
C SER A 468 29.04 67.03 -6.66
N GLN A 469 28.83 68.16 -5.99
CA GLN A 469 28.96 68.43 -4.55
C GLN A 469 27.58 68.81 -3.97
N GLY A 470 27.31 68.46 -2.70
CA GLY A 470 26.17 68.95 -1.87
C GLY A 470 25.71 67.89 -0.84
N THR A 471 26.03 67.93 0.46
CA THR A 471 25.46 68.76 1.57
C THR A 471 23.96 68.52 1.78
N GLY A 472 23.35 68.20 2.94
CA GLY A 472 23.68 68.06 4.36
C GLY A 472 22.36 68.00 5.17
N GLU A 473 22.43 67.61 6.45
CA GLU A 473 21.42 67.74 7.54
C GLU A 473 20.36 66.65 7.86
N LYS A 474 20.01 66.62 9.15
CA LYS A 474 19.57 65.52 10.04
C LYS A 474 18.20 65.90 10.69
N PRO A 475 17.73 65.19 11.74
CA PRO A 475 16.67 64.17 11.78
C PRO A 475 15.29 64.64 12.27
N LYS A 476 14.22 63.83 12.09
CA LYS A 476 13.06 63.85 13.01
C LYS A 476 12.28 62.54 13.06
N GLU A 477 11.81 62.27 14.28
CA GLU A 477 11.13 61.10 14.82
C GLU A 477 9.79 60.75 14.15
N GLY A 478 9.30 59.52 14.39
CA GLY A 478 7.86 59.28 14.51
C GLY A 478 7.32 58.08 13.74
N THR A 479 7.21 56.93 14.43
CA THR A 479 6.47 55.73 14.04
C THR A 479 4.97 56.03 13.87
N ALA A 480 4.36 55.64 12.74
CA ALA A 480 2.92 55.43 12.65
C ALA A 480 2.52 54.42 11.55
N THR A 481 1.67 53.50 11.96
CA THR A 481 1.13 52.32 11.31
C THR A 481 0.31 52.65 10.05
N SER A 482 0.59 51.96 8.95
CA SER A 482 -0.14 52.03 7.68
C SER A 482 -1.56 51.45 7.82
N GLY A 483 -2.59 52.25 7.57
CA GLY A 483 -3.97 51.75 7.52
C GLY A 483 -5.09 52.74 7.14
N CYS A 484 -4.77 53.94 6.64
CA CYS A 484 -5.79 54.94 6.26
C CYS A 484 -5.36 55.75 5.01
N THR A 485 -5.19 55.08 3.87
CA THR A 485 -4.65 55.71 2.64
C THR A 485 -5.71 56.40 1.77
N THR A 486 -6.97 56.50 2.19
CA THR A 486 -8.07 56.97 1.32
C THR A 486 -8.98 58.07 1.90
N HIS A 487 -8.73 58.58 3.10
CA HIS A 487 -9.58 59.62 3.71
C HIS A 487 -8.77 60.85 4.10
N LYS A 488 -9.15 62.03 3.59
CA LYS A 488 -8.48 63.30 3.86
C LYS A 488 -8.85 63.96 5.19
N ASP A 489 -9.77 63.38 5.97
CA ASP A 489 -10.18 63.89 7.28
C ASP A 489 -10.28 62.80 8.35
N LYS A 490 -9.70 63.09 9.52
CA LYS A 490 -9.61 62.20 10.70
C LYS A 490 -11.00 61.85 11.27
N THR A 491 -11.94 62.78 11.19
CA THR A 491 -13.32 62.61 11.69
C THR A 491 -14.13 61.60 10.86
N ALA A 492 -13.79 61.40 9.58
CA ALA A 492 -14.45 60.40 8.73
C ALA A 492 -13.99 58.96 9.02
N CYS A 493 -12.71 58.77 9.38
CA CYS A 493 -12.15 57.46 9.73
C CYS A 493 -12.69 56.92 11.07
N GLU A 494 -13.06 57.80 12.00
CA GLU A 494 -13.56 57.39 13.33
C GLU A 494 -15.06 57.06 13.33
N ASN A 495 -15.85 57.60 12.40
CA ASN A 495 -17.29 57.36 12.31
C ASN A 495 -17.66 56.02 11.64
N GLU A 496 -16.81 55.49 10.77
CA GLU A 496 -17.05 54.17 10.12
C GLU A 496 -16.87 52.99 11.10
N LYS A 497 -16.08 53.15 12.17
CA LYS A 497 -15.93 52.12 13.21
C LYS A 497 -17.12 52.01 14.18
N LYS A 498 -18.10 52.93 14.13
CA LYS A 498 -19.20 53.00 15.12
C LYS A 498 -20.59 52.56 14.60
N MET A 499 -20.75 52.12 13.36
CA MET A 499 -22.06 51.68 12.81
C MET A 499 -22.27 50.17 12.66
N ALA A 500 -21.34 49.31 13.10
CA ALA A 500 -21.48 47.85 12.97
C ALA A 500 -22.01 47.13 14.24
N SER A 501 -22.77 47.80 15.12
CA SER A 501 -23.34 47.17 16.32
C SER A 501 -24.63 47.85 16.80
N LYS A 502 -25.80 47.33 16.37
CA LYS A 502 -26.94 46.92 17.24
C LYS A 502 -28.27 46.72 16.47
N ILE A 503 -28.76 45.46 16.52
CA ILE A 503 -30.13 44.96 16.83
C ILE A 503 -31.25 45.31 15.81
N VAL A 504 -32.10 44.38 15.31
CA VAL A 504 -33.30 43.80 15.96
C VAL A 504 -33.73 42.44 15.37
N HIS A 505 -34.28 41.57 16.24
CA HIS A 505 -35.02 40.34 15.94
C HIS A 505 -36.35 40.57 15.22
N GLY A 506 -36.75 39.65 14.33
CA GLY A 506 -38.14 39.53 13.90
C GLY A 506 -38.39 38.53 12.76
N GLY A 507 -38.99 37.38 13.09
CA GLY A 507 -40.07 36.79 12.28
C GLY A 507 -39.74 35.85 11.10
N ARG A 508 -39.96 34.55 11.35
CA ARG A 508 -40.77 33.63 10.53
C ARG A 508 -40.24 33.25 9.13
N VAL A 509 -39.48 32.15 9.05
CA VAL A 509 -39.23 31.43 7.78
C VAL A 509 -39.96 30.10 7.78
N LYS A 510 -40.87 29.97 6.81
CA LYS A 510 -41.62 28.75 6.48
C LYS A 510 -40.64 27.66 6.02
N ARG A 511 -40.89 26.42 6.46
CA ARG A 511 -40.26 25.20 5.95
C ARG A 511 -40.49 25.09 4.45
N ALA A 512 -39.42 25.20 3.66
CA ALA A 512 -39.37 24.66 2.31
C ALA A 512 -38.65 23.30 2.35
N LYS A 513 -39.44 22.24 2.12
CA LYS A 513 -38.97 20.88 1.84
C LYS A 513 -38.03 20.92 0.63
N MET A 514 -36.74 20.63 0.82
CA MET A 514 -35.89 20.22 -0.31
C MET A 514 -36.08 18.73 -0.54
N THR A 515 -36.82 18.40 -1.58
CA THR A 515 -36.89 17.07 -2.18
C THR A 515 -35.56 16.73 -2.85
N LYS A 516 -34.94 15.65 -2.37
CA LYS A 516 -33.75 15.01 -2.93
C LYS A 516 -34.11 14.48 -4.33
N ARG A 517 -33.66 15.15 -5.40
CA ARG A 517 -33.74 14.59 -6.77
C ARG A 517 -32.55 13.67 -6.98
N HIS A 518 -32.86 12.39 -7.16
CA HIS A 518 -31.98 11.38 -7.73
C HIS A 518 -31.46 11.86 -9.09
N LYS A 519 -30.14 11.86 -9.28
CA LYS A 519 -29.54 11.80 -10.62
C LYS A 519 -29.28 10.34 -10.94
N ASN A 520 -30.05 9.83 -11.89
CA ASN A 520 -29.77 8.58 -12.59
C ASN A 520 -28.47 8.76 -13.38
N ALA A 521 -27.51 7.87 -13.15
CA ALA A 521 -26.42 7.65 -14.09
C ALA A 521 -26.88 6.54 -15.04
N GLU A 522 -27.16 6.92 -16.29
CA GLU A 522 -27.31 5.97 -17.39
C GLU A 522 -26.00 5.21 -17.57
N MET A 523 -26.13 3.89 -17.52
CA MET A 523 -25.04 2.95 -17.75
C MET A 523 -24.93 2.77 -19.27
N VAL A 524 -23.94 3.43 -19.88
CA VAL A 524 -23.57 3.17 -21.28
C VAL A 524 -22.95 1.79 -21.35
N VAL A 525 -23.68 0.87 -21.98
CA VAL A 525 -23.25 -0.49 -22.31
C VAL A 525 -22.19 -0.41 -23.40
N PHE A 526 -20.93 -0.68 -23.06
CA PHE A 526 -19.91 -0.98 -24.06
C PHE A 526 -20.05 -2.46 -24.48
N SER A 527 -20.65 -2.67 -25.65
CA SER A 527 -20.63 -3.93 -26.37
C SER A 527 -19.27 -4.10 -27.04
N ILE A 528 -18.44 -5.02 -26.54
CA ILE A 528 -17.22 -5.45 -27.24
C ILE A 528 -17.63 -6.61 -28.16
N ARG A 529 -17.83 -6.27 -29.43
CA ARG A 529 -18.06 -7.22 -30.52
C ARG A 529 -16.72 -7.73 -31.04
N ASN A 530 -16.58 -9.04 -31.05
CA ASN A 530 -15.70 -9.89 -31.86
C ASN A 530 -14.68 -9.21 -32.80
N CYS A 531 -13.40 -9.36 -32.46
CA CYS A 531 -12.30 -9.40 -33.43
C CYS A 531 -11.40 -10.60 -33.11
N PHE A 532 -11.76 -11.78 -33.61
CA PHE A 532 -10.81 -12.89 -33.80
C PHE A 532 -10.63 -13.07 -35.30
N GLY A 533 -9.55 -12.49 -35.81
CA GLY A 533 -9.08 -12.67 -37.17
C GLY A 533 -8.33 -14.00 -37.31
N HIS A 534 -8.68 -14.72 -38.37
CA HIS A 534 -8.04 -15.91 -38.92
C HIS A 534 -6.52 -15.98 -38.73
N PHE A 535 -6.04 -17.08 -38.14
CA PHE A 535 -4.68 -17.57 -38.37
C PHE A 535 -4.72 -18.82 -39.24
N TYR A 536 -4.00 -18.72 -40.36
CA TYR A 536 -3.83 -19.73 -41.39
C TYR A 536 -3.15 -21.01 -40.85
N ILE A 537 -3.72 -22.15 -41.19
CA ILE A 537 -3.11 -23.48 -41.07
C ILE A 537 -2.14 -23.65 -42.23
N TYR A 538 -0.83 -23.76 -41.94
CA TYR A 538 0.15 -24.28 -42.89
C TYR A 538 0.43 -25.76 -42.58
N ARG A 539 0.05 -26.58 -43.57
CA ARG A 539 0.25 -28.03 -43.66
C ARG A 539 1.70 -28.31 -44.08
N PHE A 540 2.44 -29.11 -43.31
CA PHE A 540 3.60 -29.86 -43.82
C PHE A 540 3.66 -31.21 -43.11
N GLY A 541 3.06 -32.23 -43.72
CA GLY A 541 3.22 -33.64 -43.36
C GLY A 541 3.89 -34.35 -44.51
N ARG A 542 5.20 -34.59 -44.38
CA ARG A 542 6.00 -35.35 -45.35
C ARG A 542 6.00 -36.82 -44.93
N ILE A 543 5.75 -37.65 -45.93
CA ILE A 543 5.72 -39.11 -45.95
C ILE A 543 7.08 -39.68 -45.54
N MET A 544 7.09 -40.71 -44.69
CA MET A 544 8.03 -41.82 -44.82
C MET A 544 7.37 -43.11 -44.32
N ARG A 545 7.09 -44.01 -45.27
CA ARG A 545 7.02 -45.46 -45.06
C ARG A 545 8.47 -45.96 -44.97
N ILE A 546 8.76 -46.82 -44.01
CA ILE A 546 9.20 -48.23 -44.16
C ILE A 546 8.64 -48.96 -42.95
#